data_AF-A0A4Y2KCL7-F1
#
_entry.id   AF-A0A4Y2KCL7-F1
#
_cell.length_a   1.000
_cell.length_b   1.000
_cell.length_c   1.000
_cell.angle_alpha   90.00
_cell.angle_beta   90.00
_cell.angle_gamma   90.00
#
_symmetry.space_group_name_H-M   'P 1'
#
loop_
_entity.id
_entity.type
_entity.pdbx_description
1 polymer ?
#
loop_
_entity_poly.entity_id
_entity_poly.type
_entity_poly.pdbx_seq_one_letter_code
_entity_poly.pdbx_strand_id
1 'polypeptide(L)'
;MDDFDDMSDTSDLGDMDDAIALGNHRNPIFIENVALLAVECIKYYLKWNNFRWLPPINPAELHRYAQYEYFTPEIGKALVHHCMTSEILVLVAMTEFNVEEWLRLTVEEARVYVDEHFHDILFVLPPIDEDQFRHLYLWAFACYLCLRAVKSNRRIFVSHVLSRLINVAYSSVDISEHYYFLNVKATFYNHIHEVLHDLSDDEGHRTNRDGVDDGVVRFRD
;
A
#
# COMPACT_ATOMS: atom_id res chain seq x y z
N MET A 1 35.48 -38.90 58.26
CA MET A 1 35.24 -37.56 58.82
C MET A 1 36.33 -36.66 58.28
N ASP A 2 36.14 -35.86 57.24
CA ASP A 2 35.00 -35.57 56.38
C ASP A 2 35.58 -35.11 55.03
N ASP A 3 35.03 -35.67 53.97
CA ASP A 3 34.69 -35.10 52.66
C ASP A 3 35.50 -33.89 52.15
N PHE A 4 36.38 -34.16 51.19
CA PHE A 4 36.83 -33.18 50.20
C PHE A 4 36.13 -33.51 48.89
N ASP A 5 34.98 -32.86 48.69
CA ASP A 5 34.20 -32.96 47.47
C ASP A 5 34.86 -32.20 46.32
N ASP A 6 34.79 -32.89 45.19
CA ASP A 6 35.13 -32.56 43.82
C ASP A 6 34.45 -31.26 43.35
N MET A 7 35.23 -30.25 42.95
CA MET A 7 34.75 -29.11 42.17
C MET A 7 35.25 -29.24 40.73
N SER A 8 34.64 -30.17 39.99
CA SER A 8 34.59 -30.14 38.54
C SER A 8 33.34 -29.37 38.10
N ASP A 9 33.45 -28.05 38.08
CA ASP A 9 32.42 -27.17 37.49
C ASP A 9 32.57 -27.20 35.96
N THR A 10 32.08 -28.30 35.37
CA THR A 10 31.77 -28.39 33.95
C THR A 10 30.28 -28.24 33.76
N SER A 11 29.93 -27.51 32.71
CA SER A 11 28.59 -27.41 32.09
C SER A 11 27.50 -26.73 32.90
N ASP A 12 27.34 -25.42 32.67
CA ASP A 12 26.03 -24.78 32.68
C ASP A 12 25.89 -23.81 31.49
N LEU A 13 26.04 -24.39 30.29
CA LEU A 13 25.59 -23.83 29.01
C LEU A 13 24.47 -24.72 28.45
N GLY A 14 23.60 -25.20 29.34
CA GLY A 14 22.32 -25.78 28.98
C GLY A 14 21.25 -24.69 29.08
N ASP A 15 20.35 -24.65 28.12
CA ASP A 15 19.08 -23.90 28.17
C ASP A 15 19.08 -22.45 27.70
N MET A 16 19.95 -22.10 26.74
CA MET A 16 19.76 -20.89 25.91
C MET A 16 19.46 -21.17 24.43
N ASP A 17 19.29 -22.43 24.04
CA ASP A 17 18.91 -22.80 22.66
C ASP A 17 17.42 -23.16 22.50
N ASP A 18 16.68 -23.36 23.59
CA ASP A 18 15.26 -23.78 23.54
C ASP A 18 14.26 -22.61 23.43
N ALA A 19 14.73 -21.36 23.47
CA ALA A 19 13.90 -20.18 23.19
C ALA A 19 13.81 -19.84 21.68
N ILE A 20 14.60 -20.50 20.82
CA ILE A 20 14.54 -20.38 19.35
C ILE A 20 13.63 -21.48 18.76
N ALA A 21 12.82 -22.13 19.59
CA ALA A 21 11.80 -23.10 19.19
C ALA A 21 10.35 -22.57 19.36
N LEU A 22 10.16 -21.24 19.43
CA LEU A 22 8.84 -20.65 19.19
C LEU A 22 8.56 -20.72 17.69
N GLY A 23 7.79 -21.74 17.36
CA GLY A 23 7.45 -22.17 16.02
C GLY A 23 7.24 -21.02 15.04
N ASN A 24 7.94 -21.16 13.91
CA ASN A 24 7.54 -20.75 12.58
C ASN A 24 6.12 -21.27 12.22
N HIS A 25 5.10 -20.92 12.99
CA HIS A 25 3.70 -21.02 12.58
C HIS A 25 3.41 -19.89 11.61
N ARG A 26 4.08 -19.93 10.44
CA ARG A 26 3.66 -19.19 9.26
C ARG A 26 2.28 -19.73 8.89
N ASN A 27 1.22 -19.04 9.32
CA ASN A 27 -0.12 -19.34 8.84
C ASN A 27 -0.11 -19.15 7.32
N PRO A 28 -0.38 -20.21 6.53
CA PRO A 28 -0.38 -20.08 5.08
C PRO A 28 -1.47 -19.09 4.70
N ILE A 29 -1.10 -18.07 3.93
CA ILE A 29 -2.08 -17.18 3.34
C ILE A 29 -2.61 -17.84 2.08
N PHE A 30 -3.91 -18.07 2.11
CA PHE A 30 -4.68 -18.60 1.01
C PHE A 30 -4.83 -17.52 -0.06
N ILE A 31 -4.71 -17.89 -1.33
CA ILE A 31 -4.84 -16.98 -2.47
C ILE A 31 -6.18 -16.21 -2.41
N GLU A 32 -7.19 -16.81 -1.78
CA GLU A 32 -8.49 -16.26 -1.48
C GLU A 32 -8.43 -15.02 -0.58
N ASN A 33 -7.54 -14.97 0.41
CA ASN A 33 -7.37 -13.78 1.26
C ASN A 33 -6.80 -12.60 0.45
N VAL A 34 -5.82 -12.89 -0.43
CA VAL A 34 -5.20 -11.88 -1.30
C VAL A 34 -6.21 -11.37 -2.32
N ALA A 35 -6.98 -12.29 -2.90
CA ALA A 35 -8.06 -11.96 -3.83
C ALA A 35 -9.14 -11.11 -3.16
N LEU A 36 -9.54 -11.45 -1.93
CA LEU A 36 -10.49 -10.67 -1.15
C LEU A 36 -9.99 -9.23 -0.93
N LEU A 37 -8.78 -9.08 -0.38
CA LEU A 37 -8.17 -7.77 -0.15
C LEU A 37 -8.09 -6.95 -1.44
N ALA A 38 -7.66 -7.55 -2.56
CA ALA A 38 -7.59 -6.87 -3.85
C ALA A 38 -8.94 -6.38 -4.36
N VAL A 39 -9.96 -7.23 -4.25
CA VAL A 39 -11.32 -6.85 -4.63
C VAL A 39 -11.83 -5.71 -3.74
N GLU A 40 -11.58 -5.75 -2.44
CA GLU A 40 -12.01 -4.72 -1.49
C GLU A 40 -11.31 -3.38 -1.73
N CYS A 41 -9.99 -3.38 -1.91
CA CYS A 41 -9.19 -2.19 -2.24
C CYS A 41 -9.68 -1.53 -3.53
N ILE A 42 -9.79 -2.28 -4.62
CA ILE A 42 -10.24 -1.75 -5.93
C ILE A 42 -11.67 -1.23 -5.83
N LYS A 43 -12.57 -1.98 -5.17
CA LYS A 43 -13.96 -1.57 -5.00
C LYS A 43 -14.09 -0.30 -4.16
N TYR A 44 -13.32 -0.18 -3.08
CA TYR A 44 -13.27 1.03 -2.26
C TYR A 44 -12.80 2.23 -3.08
N TYR A 45 -11.67 2.10 -3.77
CA TYR A 45 -11.07 3.17 -4.56
C TYR A 45 -11.99 3.65 -5.70
N LEU A 46 -12.60 2.72 -6.44
CA LEU A 46 -13.56 3.05 -7.49
C LEU A 46 -14.82 3.72 -6.93
N LYS A 47 -15.35 3.23 -5.81
CA LYS A 47 -16.52 3.83 -5.15
C LYS A 47 -16.24 5.25 -4.69
N TRP A 48 -15.08 5.51 -4.11
CA TRP A 48 -14.63 6.85 -3.72
C TRP A 48 -14.62 7.82 -4.91
N ASN A 49 -14.25 7.32 -6.09
CA ASN A 49 -14.24 8.06 -7.35
C ASN A 49 -15.60 8.05 -8.10
N ASN A 50 -16.70 7.66 -7.45
CA ASN A 50 -18.05 7.57 -8.02
C ASN A 50 -18.23 6.56 -9.17
N PHE A 51 -17.35 5.55 -9.25
CA PHE A 51 -17.47 4.46 -10.21
C PHE A 51 -17.98 3.18 -9.55
N ARG A 52 -18.86 2.47 -10.24
CA ARG A 52 -19.31 1.13 -9.86
C ARG A 52 -18.60 0.09 -10.70
N TRP A 53 -18.08 -0.94 -10.05
CA TRP A 53 -17.52 -2.13 -10.68
C TRP A 53 -18.10 -3.37 -10.01
N LEU A 54 -18.41 -4.37 -10.83
CA LEU A 54 -18.84 -5.69 -10.39
C LEU A 54 -17.63 -6.61 -10.58
N PRO A 55 -16.99 -7.06 -9.48
CA PRO A 55 -15.86 -7.97 -9.58
C PRO A 55 -16.28 -9.30 -10.22
N PRO A 56 -15.35 -10.00 -10.89
CA PRO A 56 -15.62 -11.30 -11.51
C PRO A 56 -15.98 -12.37 -10.47
N ILE A 57 -15.53 -12.20 -9.22
CA ILE A 57 -15.85 -13.06 -8.09
C ILE A 57 -16.62 -12.21 -7.07
N ASN A 58 -17.74 -12.74 -6.57
CA ASN A 58 -18.54 -12.04 -5.57
C ASN A 58 -17.74 -11.90 -4.26
N PRO A 59 -17.59 -10.68 -3.68
CA PRO A 59 -16.90 -10.51 -2.41
C PRO A 59 -17.50 -11.39 -1.31
N ALA A 60 -18.81 -11.56 -1.28
CA ALA A 60 -19.48 -12.42 -0.29
C ALA A 60 -19.13 -13.91 -0.45
N GLU A 61 -18.74 -14.35 -1.65
CA GLU A 61 -18.20 -15.69 -1.85
C GLU A 61 -16.75 -15.77 -1.40
N LEU A 62 -15.94 -14.75 -1.71
CA LEU A 62 -14.55 -14.68 -1.24
C LEU A 62 -14.46 -14.69 0.29
N HIS A 63 -15.35 -13.98 1.01
CA HIS A 63 -15.41 -14.02 2.48
C HIS A 63 -15.69 -15.43 3.05
N ARG A 64 -16.33 -16.33 2.28
CA ARG A 64 -16.57 -17.71 2.76
C ARG A 64 -15.30 -18.57 2.71
N TYR A 65 -14.39 -18.25 1.79
CA TYR A 65 -13.17 -19.03 1.58
C TYR A 65 -11.94 -18.36 2.20
N ALA A 66 -11.98 -17.03 2.35
CA ALA A 66 -10.96 -16.28 3.06
C ALA A 66 -10.99 -16.62 4.55
N GLN A 67 -9.82 -16.87 5.12
CA GLN A 67 -9.65 -17.09 6.55
C GLN A 67 -9.52 -15.77 7.32
N TYR A 68 -9.07 -14.71 6.64
CA TYR A 68 -8.79 -13.42 7.23
C TYR A 68 -9.32 -12.29 6.36
N GLU A 69 -9.83 -11.25 7.00
CA GLU A 69 -10.20 -9.98 6.37
C GLU A 69 -9.08 -8.97 6.63
N TYR A 70 -8.26 -8.73 5.61
CA TYR A 70 -7.10 -7.83 5.73
C TYR A 70 -7.43 -6.37 5.42
N PHE A 71 -8.54 -6.11 4.74
CA PHE A 71 -8.91 -4.75 4.39
C PHE A 71 -9.35 -3.97 5.63
N THR A 72 -8.83 -2.75 5.78
CA THR A 72 -9.21 -1.82 6.84
C THR A 72 -9.61 -0.46 6.24
N PRO A 73 -10.42 0.34 6.93
CA PRO A 73 -10.71 1.72 6.53
C PRO A 73 -9.45 2.57 6.32
N GLU A 74 -8.39 2.32 7.08
CA GLU A 74 -7.10 3.01 7.03
C GLU A 74 -6.38 2.73 5.71
N ILE A 75 -6.38 1.47 5.27
CA ILE A 75 -5.90 1.09 3.93
C ILE A 75 -6.72 1.84 2.87
N GLY A 76 -8.05 1.80 2.98
CA GLY A 76 -8.94 2.51 2.06
C GLY A 76 -8.62 4.01 1.96
N LYS A 77 -8.49 4.70 3.11
CA LYS A 77 -8.16 6.13 3.20
C LYS A 77 -6.80 6.45 2.55
N ALA A 78 -5.78 5.65 2.84
CA ALA A 78 -4.44 5.86 2.30
C ALA A 78 -4.42 5.71 0.78
N LEU A 79 -5.09 4.68 0.26
CA LEU A 79 -5.19 4.45 -1.19
C LEU A 79 -5.84 5.63 -1.91
N VAL A 80 -6.92 6.20 -1.36
CA VAL A 80 -7.67 7.31 -2.00
C VAL A 80 -7.10 8.69 -1.69
N HIS A 81 -6.03 8.77 -0.90
CA HIS A 81 -5.42 10.04 -0.54
C HIS A 81 -4.90 10.77 -1.79
N HIS A 82 -5.02 12.09 -1.82
CA HIS A 82 -4.67 12.85 -3.02
C HIS A 82 -3.15 12.84 -3.29
N CYS A 83 -2.31 12.89 -2.24
CA CYS A 83 -0.85 12.73 -2.38
C CYS A 83 -0.47 11.36 -2.95
N MET A 84 -1.17 10.30 -2.56
CA MET A 84 -0.95 8.95 -3.10
C MET A 84 -1.13 8.94 -4.61
N THR A 85 -2.14 9.64 -5.13
CA THR A 85 -2.33 9.75 -6.58
C THR A 85 -1.17 10.48 -7.26
N SER A 86 -0.67 11.57 -6.67
CA SER A 86 0.50 12.29 -7.19
C SER A 86 1.77 11.43 -7.17
N GLU A 87 2.00 10.69 -6.08
CA GLU A 87 3.12 9.76 -5.92
C GLU A 87 3.06 8.65 -6.97
N ILE A 88 1.87 8.08 -7.21
CA ILE A 88 1.68 7.11 -8.29
C ILE A 88 2.00 7.70 -9.66
N LEU A 89 1.63 8.95 -9.94
CA LEU A 89 1.97 9.58 -11.23
C LEU A 89 3.49 9.78 -11.40
N VAL A 90 4.21 10.08 -10.32
CA VAL A 90 5.67 10.13 -10.33
C VAL A 90 6.25 8.74 -10.59
N LEU A 91 5.75 7.70 -9.92
CA LEU A 91 6.19 6.32 -10.14
C LEU A 91 5.95 5.86 -11.57
N VAL A 92 4.77 6.13 -12.12
CA VAL A 92 4.42 5.84 -13.51
C VAL A 92 5.38 6.52 -14.48
N ALA A 93 5.78 7.76 -14.21
CA ALA A 93 6.78 8.45 -15.02
C ALA A 93 8.18 7.83 -14.89
N MET A 94 8.58 7.42 -13.68
CA MET A 94 9.88 6.78 -13.43
C MET A 94 10.00 5.40 -14.08
N THR A 95 8.91 4.65 -14.15
CA THR A 95 8.88 3.34 -14.81
C THR A 95 8.55 3.43 -16.30
N GLU A 96 8.47 4.63 -16.87
CA GLU A 96 8.08 4.88 -18.27
C GLU A 96 6.72 4.26 -18.67
N PHE A 97 5.86 3.94 -17.68
CA PHE A 97 4.57 3.31 -17.95
C PHE A 97 3.62 4.33 -18.56
N ASN A 98 3.20 4.11 -19.81
CA ASN A 98 2.26 5.00 -20.47
C ASN A 98 0.81 4.48 -20.36
N VAL A 99 0.06 5.05 -19.42
CA VAL A 99 -1.36 4.70 -19.20
C VAL A 99 -2.21 4.89 -20.45
N GLU A 100 -1.98 5.96 -21.21
CA GLU A 100 -2.79 6.26 -22.40
C GLU A 100 -2.49 5.30 -23.56
N GLU A 101 -1.24 4.89 -23.69
CA GLU A 101 -0.85 3.84 -24.63
C GLU A 101 -1.46 2.50 -24.23
N TRP A 102 -1.26 2.09 -22.97
CA TRP A 102 -1.84 0.86 -22.42
C TRP A 102 -3.35 0.75 -22.67
N LEU A 103 -4.09 1.85 -22.52
CA LEU A 103 -5.54 1.91 -22.75
C LEU A 103 -5.95 1.74 -24.23
N ARG A 104 -5.04 1.96 -25.18
CA ARG A 104 -5.28 1.85 -26.62
C ARG A 104 -4.91 0.48 -27.18
N LEU A 105 -4.04 -0.27 -26.49
CA LEU A 105 -3.61 -1.61 -26.88
C LEU A 105 -4.78 -2.61 -26.98
N THR A 106 -4.55 -3.71 -27.70
CA THR A 106 -5.43 -4.89 -27.62
C THR A 106 -5.39 -5.52 -26.23
N VAL A 107 -6.29 -6.45 -25.94
CA VAL A 107 -6.33 -7.12 -24.63
C VAL A 107 -5.04 -7.90 -24.36
N GLU A 108 -4.53 -8.58 -25.38
CA GLU A 108 -3.33 -9.40 -25.31
C GLU A 108 -2.08 -8.54 -25.10
N GLU A 109 -1.92 -7.47 -25.88
CA GLU A 109 -0.81 -6.52 -25.74
C GLU A 109 -0.84 -5.78 -24.39
N ALA A 110 -2.03 -5.33 -23.97
CA ALA A 110 -2.20 -4.62 -22.69
C ALA A 110 -1.83 -5.48 -21.48
N ARG A 111 -2.00 -6.82 -21.57
CA ARG A 111 -1.58 -7.77 -20.53
C ARG A 111 -0.06 -7.85 -20.45
N VAL A 112 0.60 -8.07 -21.59
CA VAL A 112 2.07 -8.12 -21.66
C VAL A 112 2.67 -6.82 -21.13
N TYR A 113 2.12 -5.68 -21.57
CA TYR A 113 2.55 -4.36 -21.15
C TYR A 113 2.46 -4.14 -19.63
N VAL A 114 1.35 -4.56 -19.00
CA VAL A 114 1.18 -4.49 -17.54
C VAL A 114 2.09 -5.46 -16.81
N ASP A 115 2.30 -6.66 -17.35
CA ASP A 115 3.10 -7.69 -16.69
C ASP A 115 4.57 -7.29 -16.58
N GLU A 116 5.12 -6.65 -17.62
CA GLU A 116 6.48 -6.11 -17.64
C GLU A 116 6.65 -5.03 -16.55
N HIS A 117 5.77 -4.04 -16.53
CA HIS A 117 5.94 -2.86 -15.67
C HIS A 117 5.49 -3.05 -14.21
N PHE A 118 4.63 -4.03 -13.91
CA PHE A 118 4.29 -4.36 -12.51
C PHE A 118 5.52 -4.84 -11.72
N HIS A 119 6.44 -5.54 -12.38
CA HIS A 119 7.71 -5.91 -11.76
C HIS A 119 8.59 -4.67 -11.57
N ASP A 120 8.69 -3.81 -12.57
CA ASP A 120 9.50 -2.59 -12.48
C ASP A 120 9.07 -1.70 -11.30
N ILE A 121 7.76 -1.53 -11.06
CA ILE A 121 7.27 -0.76 -9.91
C ILE A 121 7.72 -1.36 -8.57
N LEU A 122 7.89 -2.67 -8.48
CA LEU A 122 8.41 -3.32 -7.28
C LEU A 122 9.92 -3.17 -7.10
N PHE A 123 10.68 -2.97 -8.17
CA PHE A 123 12.15 -2.94 -8.16
C PHE A 123 12.76 -1.55 -8.32
N VAL A 124 12.02 -0.59 -8.92
CA VAL A 124 12.43 0.81 -9.09
C VAL A 124 12.42 1.57 -7.77
N LEU A 125 11.64 1.10 -6.79
CA LEU A 125 11.65 1.63 -5.44
C LEU A 125 12.88 1.14 -4.67
N PRO A 126 13.61 2.03 -3.95
CA PRO A 126 14.83 1.67 -3.21
C PRO A 126 14.53 0.53 -2.22
N PRO A 127 15.50 -0.38 -1.94
CA PRO A 127 15.31 -1.66 -1.23
C PRO A 127 14.43 -1.54 0.03
N ILE A 128 13.77 -2.66 0.39
CA ILE A 128 12.72 -2.77 1.43
C ILE A 128 13.09 -2.07 2.75
N ASP A 129 14.37 -2.01 3.04
CA ASP A 129 14.98 -1.45 4.23
C ASP A 129 14.84 0.10 4.31
N GLU A 130 14.61 0.78 3.18
CA GLU A 130 14.51 2.24 3.06
C GLU A 130 13.12 2.73 2.61
N ASP A 131 12.38 1.94 1.81
CA ASP A 131 11.06 2.35 1.32
C ASP A 131 9.89 1.74 2.11
N GLN A 132 9.46 2.50 3.12
CA GLN A 132 8.39 2.11 4.02
C GLN A 132 7.03 1.91 3.33
N PHE A 133 6.80 2.45 2.12
CA PHE A 133 5.46 2.44 1.50
C PHE A 133 5.34 1.62 0.21
N ARG A 134 6.41 0.94 -0.25
CA ARG A 134 6.44 0.15 -1.50
C ARG A 134 5.18 -0.67 -1.78
N HIS A 135 4.73 -1.44 -0.80
CA HIS A 135 3.57 -2.31 -0.98
C HIS A 135 2.28 -1.50 -1.11
N LEU A 136 2.13 -0.43 -0.32
CA LEU A 136 1.01 0.50 -0.45
C LEU A 136 0.99 1.15 -1.84
N TYR A 137 2.16 1.49 -2.40
CA TYR A 137 2.25 1.99 -3.78
C TYR A 137 1.84 0.95 -4.82
N LEU A 138 2.19 -0.33 -4.66
CA LEU A 138 1.70 -1.39 -5.56
C LEU A 138 0.16 -1.46 -5.56
N TRP A 139 -0.46 -1.45 -4.37
CA TRP A 139 -1.92 -1.46 -4.24
C TRP A 139 -2.56 -0.21 -4.84
N ALA A 140 -1.98 0.97 -4.58
CA ALA A 140 -2.46 2.24 -5.11
C ALA A 140 -2.32 2.32 -6.64
N PHE A 141 -1.20 1.85 -7.20
CA PHE A 141 -1.00 1.77 -8.64
C PHE A 141 -2.04 0.88 -9.31
N ALA A 142 -2.30 -0.30 -8.77
CA ALA A 142 -3.33 -1.20 -9.30
C ALA A 142 -4.72 -0.56 -9.23
N CYS A 143 -5.06 0.11 -8.14
CA CYS A 143 -6.32 0.84 -8.00
C CYS A 143 -6.43 2.00 -9.01
N TYR A 144 -5.35 2.74 -9.21
CA TYR A 144 -5.25 3.80 -10.20
C TYR A 144 -5.48 3.28 -11.63
N LEU A 145 -4.80 2.20 -12.05
CA LEU A 145 -5.02 1.59 -13.35
C LEU A 145 -6.46 1.12 -13.55
N CYS A 146 -7.06 0.51 -12.52
CA CYS A 146 -8.47 0.12 -12.54
C CYS A 146 -9.39 1.33 -12.77
N LEU A 147 -9.12 2.46 -12.09
CA LEU A 147 -9.87 3.70 -12.32
C LEU A 147 -9.73 4.22 -13.75
N ARG A 148 -8.51 4.22 -14.29
CA ARG A 148 -8.24 4.64 -15.68
C ARG A 148 -8.97 3.75 -16.69
N ALA A 149 -8.93 2.43 -16.50
CA ALA A 149 -9.65 1.47 -17.31
C ALA A 149 -11.17 1.68 -17.28
N VAL A 150 -11.75 1.92 -16.09
CA VAL A 150 -13.19 2.17 -15.96
C VAL A 150 -13.58 3.50 -16.62
N LYS A 151 -12.81 4.58 -16.42
CA LYS A 151 -13.04 5.89 -17.05
C LYS A 151 -13.02 5.82 -18.58
N SER A 152 -12.16 4.99 -19.14
CA SER A 152 -12.03 4.80 -20.59
C SER A 152 -12.95 3.71 -21.16
N ASN A 153 -13.90 3.20 -20.36
CA ASN A 153 -14.81 2.12 -20.74
C ASN A 153 -14.11 0.82 -21.17
N ARG A 154 -12.89 0.57 -20.68
CA ARG A 154 -12.07 -0.64 -20.92
C ARG A 154 -12.12 -1.59 -19.71
N ARG A 155 -13.32 -1.88 -19.20
CA ARG A 155 -13.52 -2.64 -17.94
C ARG A 155 -12.86 -4.02 -17.92
N ILE A 156 -12.63 -4.64 -19.08
CA ILE A 156 -11.91 -5.92 -19.18
C ILE A 156 -10.48 -5.85 -18.61
N PHE A 157 -9.84 -4.68 -18.64
CA PHE A 157 -8.51 -4.47 -18.09
C PHE A 157 -8.48 -4.47 -16.57
N VAL A 158 -9.59 -4.17 -15.91
CA VAL A 158 -9.72 -4.27 -14.44
C VAL A 158 -9.45 -5.71 -13.99
N SER A 159 -9.99 -6.69 -14.72
CA SER A 159 -9.77 -8.10 -14.41
C SER A 159 -8.30 -8.50 -14.59
N HIS A 160 -7.58 -7.93 -15.56
CA HIS A 160 -6.15 -8.23 -15.76
C HIS A 160 -5.29 -7.63 -14.67
N VAL A 161 -5.54 -6.36 -14.33
CA VAL A 161 -4.86 -5.69 -13.21
C VAL A 161 -5.10 -6.44 -11.90
N LEU A 162 -6.35 -6.87 -11.64
CA LEU A 162 -6.69 -7.70 -10.49
C LEU A 162 -5.90 -9.01 -10.46
N SER A 163 -5.92 -9.79 -11.53
CA SER A 163 -5.19 -11.06 -11.60
C SER A 163 -3.69 -10.85 -11.41
N ARG A 164 -3.12 -9.80 -12.00
CA ARG A 164 -1.70 -9.51 -11.89
C ARG A 164 -1.32 -9.09 -10.47
N LEU A 165 -2.10 -8.22 -9.84
CA LEU A 165 -1.92 -7.81 -8.45
C LEU A 165 -1.96 -9.02 -7.51
N ILE A 166 -2.94 -9.92 -7.67
CA ILE A 166 -3.03 -11.15 -6.85
C ILE A 166 -1.79 -12.01 -7.02
N ASN A 167 -1.37 -12.27 -8.27
CA ASN A 167 -0.21 -13.13 -8.55
C ASN A 167 1.07 -12.54 -7.96
N VAL A 168 1.29 -11.24 -8.14
CA VAL A 168 2.47 -10.54 -7.60
C VAL A 168 2.43 -10.55 -6.08
N ALA A 169 1.32 -10.14 -5.45
CA ALA A 169 1.20 -10.11 -3.99
C ALA A 169 1.31 -11.51 -3.34
N TYR A 170 0.82 -12.55 -4.02
CA TYR A 170 0.95 -13.93 -3.55
C TYR A 170 2.37 -14.52 -3.72
N SER A 171 3.10 -14.14 -4.78
CA SER A 171 4.40 -14.75 -5.10
C SER A 171 5.61 -14.00 -4.51
N SER A 172 5.50 -12.70 -4.27
CA SER A 172 6.65 -11.84 -3.94
C SER A 172 6.82 -11.51 -2.45
N VAL A 173 5.90 -11.97 -1.60
CA VAL A 173 5.81 -11.52 -0.20
C VAL A 173 5.87 -12.74 0.71
N ASP A 174 6.48 -12.60 1.89
CA ASP A 174 6.40 -13.56 3.00
C ASP A 174 5.43 -12.96 4.05
N ILE A 175 4.32 -13.65 4.34
CA ILE A 175 3.01 -13.01 4.10
C ILE A 175 2.23 -12.55 5.35
N SER A 176 2.30 -13.22 6.51
CA SER A 176 1.45 -12.84 7.65
C SER A 176 1.84 -11.49 8.28
N GLU A 177 3.14 -11.23 8.40
CA GLU A 177 3.63 -9.95 8.90
C GLU A 177 3.34 -8.83 7.90
N HIS A 178 3.39 -9.10 6.60
CA HIS A 178 3.23 -8.08 5.58
C HIS A 178 1.85 -7.43 5.55
N TYR A 179 0.76 -8.19 5.71
CA TYR A 179 -0.59 -7.60 5.72
C TYR A 179 -0.88 -6.84 7.01
N TYR A 180 -0.31 -7.29 8.13
CA TYR A 180 -0.25 -6.49 9.35
C TYR A 180 0.54 -5.19 9.11
N PHE A 181 1.71 -5.28 8.45
CA PHE A 181 2.52 -4.13 8.06
C PHE A 181 1.78 -3.21 7.08
N LEU A 182 0.95 -3.71 6.18
CA LEU A 182 0.19 -2.87 5.25
C LEU A 182 -0.78 -1.96 6.01
N ASN A 183 -1.50 -2.49 7.00
CA ASN A 183 -2.37 -1.67 7.84
C ASN A 183 -1.58 -0.64 8.68
N VAL A 184 -0.46 -1.05 9.28
CA VAL A 184 0.43 -0.14 10.03
C VAL A 184 0.96 0.98 9.12
N LYS A 185 1.43 0.63 7.92
CA LYS A 185 1.93 1.57 6.91
C LYS A 185 0.84 2.51 6.42
N ALA A 186 -0.36 2.01 6.14
CA ALA A 186 -1.48 2.86 5.74
C ALA A 186 -1.89 3.83 6.85
N THR A 187 -1.91 3.37 8.10
CA THR A 187 -2.19 4.22 9.27
C THR A 187 -1.12 5.31 9.41
N PHE A 188 0.16 4.94 9.31
CA PHE A 188 1.27 5.87 9.39
C PHE A 188 1.27 6.88 8.23
N TYR A 189 0.99 6.44 7.00
CA TYR A 189 0.84 7.29 5.82
C TYR A 189 -0.25 8.34 6.04
N ASN A 190 -1.45 7.90 6.45
CA ASN A 190 -2.56 8.81 6.72
C ASN A 190 -2.19 9.85 7.79
N HIS A 191 -1.51 9.42 8.85
CA HIS A 191 -1.10 10.31 9.94
C HIS A 191 -0.06 11.35 9.50
N ILE A 192 0.97 10.95 8.75
CA ILE A 192 1.96 11.88 8.21
C ILE A 192 1.28 12.94 7.34
N HIS A 193 0.40 12.51 6.45
CA HIS A 193 -0.26 13.44 5.53
C HIS A 193 -1.25 14.36 6.24
N GLU A 194 -1.97 13.88 7.26
CA GLU A 194 -2.77 14.75 8.13
C GLU A 194 -1.90 15.86 8.73
N VAL A 195 -0.76 15.51 9.35
CA VAL A 195 0.16 16.50 9.94
C VAL A 195 0.73 17.46 8.88
N LEU A 196 1.15 16.97 7.72
CA LEU A 196 1.73 17.80 6.67
C LEU A 196 0.71 18.81 6.10
N HIS A 197 -0.55 18.41 5.96
CA HIS A 197 -1.60 19.28 5.46
C HIS A 197 -2.09 20.27 6.53
N ASP A 198 -2.20 19.85 7.78
CA ASP A 198 -2.55 20.75 8.89
C ASP A 198 -1.50 21.84 9.12
N LEU A 199 -0.20 21.49 8.99
CA LEU A 199 0.89 22.48 9.08
C LEU A 199 0.85 23.47 7.92
N SER A 200 0.45 23.04 6.72
CA SER A 200 0.34 23.93 5.56
C SER A 200 -0.82 24.94 5.69
N ASP A 201 -1.87 24.59 6.43
CA ASP A 201 -3.00 25.48 6.71
C ASP A 201 -2.65 26.54 7.78
N ASP A 202 -1.82 26.19 8.77
CA ASP A 202 -1.42 27.12 9.85
C ASP A 202 -0.34 28.13 9.42
N GLU A 203 0.55 27.77 8.49
CA GLU A 203 1.52 28.71 7.89
C GLU A 203 0.86 29.75 6.96
N GLY A 204 -0.26 29.39 6.32
CA GLY A 204 -1.10 30.31 5.52
C GLY A 204 -1.81 31.39 6.36
N HIS A 205 -1.87 31.24 7.68
CA HIS A 205 -2.44 32.23 8.61
C HIS A 205 -1.39 33.10 9.32
N ARG A 206 -0.10 32.73 9.25
CA ARG A 206 0.99 33.53 9.83
C ARG A 206 1.53 34.62 8.91
N THR A 207 1.40 34.48 7.59
CA THR A 207 1.93 35.48 6.63
C THR A 207 1.03 36.70 6.42
N ASN A 208 -0.18 36.74 6.99
CA ASN A 208 -1.09 37.89 6.92
C ASN A 208 -1.07 38.80 8.16
N ARG A 209 -0.14 38.62 9.12
CA ARG A 209 -0.06 39.47 10.32
C ARG A 209 1.05 40.53 10.34
N ASP A 210 1.96 40.50 9.36
CA ASP A 210 3.05 41.50 9.26
C ASP A 210 2.92 42.37 8.00
N GLY A 211 1.69 42.75 7.66
CA GLY A 211 1.36 43.59 6.52
C GLY A 211 0.80 44.95 6.91
N VAL A 212 1.71 45.89 7.17
CA VAL A 212 1.56 47.34 6.88
C VAL A 212 0.50 48.10 7.68
N ASP A 213 0.91 48.55 8.87
CA ASP A 213 0.47 49.85 9.39
C ASP A 213 1.40 50.91 8.79
N ASP A 214 0.93 51.67 7.80
CA ASP A 214 1.48 52.99 7.49
C ASP A 214 0.49 53.84 6.68
N GLY A 215 -0.25 54.68 7.42
CA GLY A 215 -0.29 56.10 7.10
C GLY A 215 -1.14 56.56 5.92
N VAL A 216 -2.46 56.41 6.00
CA VAL A 216 -3.38 57.28 5.23
C VAL A 216 -3.37 58.68 5.85
N VAL A 217 -2.45 59.54 5.40
CA VAL A 217 -2.52 60.99 5.66
C VAL A 217 -3.51 61.60 4.66
N ARG A 218 -4.69 61.95 5.16
CA ARG A 218 -5.66 62.79 4.44
C ARG A 218 -5.17 64.23 4.45
N PHE A 219 -4.89 64.80 3.28
CA PHE A 219 -4.90 66.25 3.11
C PHE A 219 -6.29 66.69 2.65
N ARG A 220 -6.95 67.49 3.50
CA ARG A 220 -8.03 68.40 3.13
C ARG A 220 -7.40 69.78 2.99
N ASP A 221 -7.29 70.26 1.75
CA ASP A 221 -7.98 71.45 1.22
C ASP A 221 -7.46 71.74 -0.19
#